data_AF-A0A358Y7Z2-F1
#
_entry.id   AF-A0A358Y7Z2-F1
#
_cell.length_a   1.000
_cell.length_b   1.000
_cell.length_c   1.000
_cell.angle_alpha   90.00
_cell.angle_beta   90.00
_cell.angle_gamma   90.00
#
_symmetry.space_group_name_H-M   'P 1'
#
loop_
_entity.id
_entity.type
_entity.pdbx_description
1 polymer ?
#
loop_
_entity_poly.entity_id
_entity_poly.type
_entity_poly.pdbx_seq_one_letter_code
_entity_poly.pdbx_strand_id
1 'polypeptide(L)'
;MFFYLRIILLGFIPSLFAQTIENVDFYVESQRIVVRYDLIYPTPDTLINVSLDFRNDKGDKITPVSVTGDLNKVKPGVGKHINWDALKDQAELSGKYKAELCIDQIKTIQIGTQVWMVEN
;
A
#
# COMPACT_ATOMS: atom_id res chain seq x y z
N MET A 1 26.63 -27.84 -45.21
CA MET A 1 25.52 -27.01 -44.68
C MET A 1 25.08 -27.63 -43.37
N PHE A 2 25.64 -27.20 -42.24
CA PHE A 2 25.31 -27.73 -40.90
C PHE A 2 24.41 -26.71 -40.18
N PHE A 3 23.14 -27.07 -40.00
CA PHE A 3 22.19 -26.28 -39.20
C PHE A 3 22.45 -26.54 -37.72
N TYR A 4 23.04 -25.58 -37.02
CA TYR A 4 23.09 -25.60 -35.56
C TYR A 4 21.77 -25.09 -35.00
N LEU A 5 20.98 -26.00 -34.44
CA LEU A 5 19.76 -25.73 -33.69
C LEU A 5 20.12 -24.99 -32.39
N ARG A 6 19.85 -23.69 -32.31
CA ARG A 6 19.95 -22.93 -31.06
C ARG A 6 18.71 -23.20 -30.22
N ILE A 7 18.86 -23.97 -29.16
CA ILE A 7 17.84 -24.11 -28.11
C ILE A 7 17.78 -22.76 -27.38
N ILE A 8 16.75 -21.96 -27.67
CA ILE A 8 16.40 -20.79 -26.86
C ILE A 8 15.71 -21.35 -25.61
N LEU A 9 16.48 -21.44 -24.51
CA LEU A 9 15.94 -21.68 -23.19
C LEU A 9 15.10 -20.46 -22.81
N LEU A 10 13.80 -20.50 -23.09
CA LEU A 10 12.84 -19.53 -22.54
C LEU A 10 12.77 -19.78 -21.03
N GLY A 11 13.64 -19.09 -20.29
CA GLY A 11 13.60 -19.07 -18.84
C GLY A 11 12.22 -18.57 -18.41
N PHE A 12 11.48 -19.45 -17.75
CA PHE A 12 10.28 -19.07 -17.02
C PHE A 12 10.72 -18.06 -15.97
N ILE A 13 10.42 -16.78 -16.17
CA ILE A 13 10.69 -15.75 -15.17
C ILE A 13 9.62 -15.97 -14.10
N PRO A 14 9.92 -16.49 -12.90
CA PRO A 14 8.93 -16.44 -11.84
C PRO A 14 8.63 -14.95 -11.61
N SER A 15 7.37 -14.57 -11.78
CA SER A 15 6.88 -13.29 -11.29
C SER A 15 7.23 -13.23 -9.82
N LEU A 16 8.22 -12.40 -9.49
CA LEU A 16 8.45 -12.00 -8.11
C LEU A 16 7.20 -11.20 -7.75
N PHE A 17 6.28 -11.83 -7.03
CA PHE A 17 5.07 -11.18 -6.52
C PHE A 17 5.54 -10.08 -5.56
N ALA A 18 5.74 -8.89 -6.09
CA ALA A 18 6.00 -7.69 -5.32
C ALA A 18 4.68 -7.24 -4.69
N GLN A 19 4.75 -6.76 -3.45
CA GLN A 19 3.64 -6.04 -2.83
C GLN A 19 3.27 -4.83 -3.70
N THR A 20 1.99 -4.66 -4.02
CA THR A 20 1.54 -3.54 -4.85
C THR A 20 0.16 -3.04 -4.45
N ILE A 21 -0.07 -1.76 -4.70
CA ILE A 21 -1.37 -1.10 -4.56
C ILE A 21 -1.83 -0.74 -5.97
N GLU A 22 -3.03 -1.18 -6.33
CA GLU A 22 -3.61 -1.02 -7.66
C GLU A 22 -5.01 -0.40 -7.58
N ASN A 23 -5.52 0.03 -8.75
CA ASN A 23 -6.88 0.54 -8.91
C ASN A 23 -7.25 1.66 -7.91
N VAL A 24 -6.29 2.54 -7.62
CA VAL A 24 -6.49 3.67 -6.72
C VAL A 24 -7.36 4.72 -7.38
N ASP A 25 -8.52 4.96 -6.79
CA ASP A 25 -9.44 6.02 -7.20
C ASP A 25 -10.06 6.66 -5.97
N PHE A 26 -10.61 7.85 -6.11
CA PHE A 26 -11.32 8.51 -5.01
C PHE A 26 -12.51 9.32 -5.50
N TYR A 27 -13.51 9.41 -4.65
CA TYR A 27 -14.72 10.18 -4.93
C TYR A 27 -15.23 10.84 -3.66
N VAL A 28 -16.12 11.82 -3.83
CA VAL A 28 -16.76 12.51 -2.72
C VAL A 28 -18.11 11.85 -2.44
N GLU A 29 -18.35 11.47 -1.20
CA GLU A 29 -19.60 10.87 -0.74
C GLU A 29 -19.96 11.41 0.64
N SER A 30 -21.18 11.93 0.79
CA SER A 30 -21.69 12.41 2.08
C SER A 30 -20.72 13.35 2.83
N GLN A 31 -20.13 14.30 2.10
CA GLN A 31 -19.13 15.28 2.59
C GLN A 31 -17.80 14.68 3.07
N ARG A 32 -17.52 13.43 2.73
CA ARG A 32 -16.23 12.77 2.97
C ARG A 32 -15.60 12.37 1.63
N ILE A 33 -14.28 12.22 1.65
CA ILE A 33 -13.55 11.68 0.51
C ILE A 33 -13.34 10.20 0.77
N VAL A 34 -13.83 9.37 -0.15
CA VAL A 34 -13.68 7.93 -0.11
C VAL A 34 -12.64 7.54 -1.14
N VAL A 35 -11.53 6.98 -0.68
CA VAL A 35 -10.46 6.43 -1.52
C VAL A 35 -10.66 4.92 -1.60
N ARG A 36 -10.70 4.37 -2.81
CA ARG A 36 -10.77 2.93 -3.07
C ARG A 36 -9.46 2.43 -3.64
N TYR A 37 -9.06 1.23 -3.26
CA TYR A 37 -7.85 0.61 -3.76
C TYR A 37 -7.87 -0.91 -3.61
N ASP A 38 -6.99 -1.57 -4.36
CA ASP A 38 -6.71 -2.99 -4.22
C ASP A 38 -5.31 -3.18 -3.62
N LEU A 39 -5.21 -4.07 -2.62
CA LEU A 39 -3.95 -4.40 -1.96
C LEU A 39 -3.53 -5.80 -2.35
N ILE A 40 -2.53 -5.89 -3.23
CA ILE A 40 -2.01 -7.17 -3.71
C ILE A 40 -0.74 -7.51 -2.94
N TYR A 41 -0.77 -8.64 -2.25
CA TYR A 41 0.36 -9.14 -1.47
C TYR A 41 0.45 -10.67 -1.57
N PRO A 42 1.66 -11.27 -1.60
CA PRO A 42 1.82 -12.71 -1.75
C PRO A 42 1.19 -13.54 -0.62
N THR A 43 1.24 -13.01 0.61
CA THR A 43 0.78 -13.69 1.81
C THR A 43 -0.54 -13.06 2.30
N PRO A 44 -1.70 -13.72 2.11
CA PRO A 44 -3.01 -13.13 2.37
C PRO A 44 -3.29 -12.81 3.85
N ASP A 45 -2.54 -13.40 4.78
CA ASP A 45 -2.69 -13.17 6.22
C ASP A 45 -1.71 -12.13 6.79
N THR A 46 -0.83 -11.57 5.94
CA THR A 46 0.07 -10.51 6.38
C THR A 46 -0.72 -9.22 6.60
N LEU A 47 -0.64 -8.70 7.82
CA LEU A 47 -1.27 -7.43 8.19
C LEU A 47 -0.37 -6.29 7.73
N ILE A 48 -0.91 -5.41 6.90
CA ILE A 48 -0.17 -4.32 6.25
C ILE A 48 -0.72 -2.98 6.73
N ASN A 49 0.18 -2.03 6.95
CA ASN A 49 -0.19 -0.64 7.18
C ASN A 49 -0.09 0.13 5.87
N VAL A 50 -1.07 0.98 5.61
CA VAL A 50 -1.20 1.79 4.40
C VAL A 50 -1.32 3.25 4.83
N SER A 51 -0.47 4.09 4.25
CA SER A 51 -0.53 5.54 4.39
C SER A 51 -1.16 6.16 3.15
N LEU A 52 -1.90 7.25 3.35
CA LEU A 52 -2.60 8.00 2.30
C LEU A 52 -2.06 9.42 2.25
N ASP A 53 -1.73 9.86 1.05
CA ASP A 53 -1.36 11.23 0.75
C ASP A 53 -2.10 11.70 -0.51
N PHE A 54 -2.39 12.99 -0.58
CA PHE A 54 -2.90 13.62 -1.80
C PHE A 54 -1.85 14.56 -2.37
N ARG A 55 -1.63 14.48 -3.68
CA ARG A 55 -0.72 15.37 -4.40
C ARG A 55 -1.47 16.12 -5.49
N ASN A 56 -1.27 17.43 -5.60
CA ASN A 56 -1.80 18.21 -6.71
C ASN A 56 -0.80 18.27 -7.89
N ASP A 57 -1.26 18.82 -9.02
CA ASP A 57 -0.41 19.00 -10.22
C ASP A 57 0.81 19.91 -10.00
N LYS A 58 0.80 20.74 -8.95
CA LYS A 58 1.92 21.61 -8.55
C LYS A 58 2.95 20.90 -7.67
N GLY A 59 2.64 19.67 -7.22
CA GLY A 59 3.47 18.89 -6.32
C GLY A 59 3.19 19.13 -4.84
N ASP A 60 2.25 20.01 -4.48
CA ASP A 60 1.83 20.22 -3.09
C ASP A 60 1.22 18.92 -2.55
N LYS A 61 1.64 18.58 -1.34
CA LYS A 61 1.24 17.36 -0.66
C LYS A 61 0.34 17.70 0.51
N ILE A 62 -0.78 17.00 0.61
CA ILE A 62 -1.68 17.02 1.76
C ILE A 62 -1.66 15.62 2.36
N THR A 63 -1.39 15.53 3.67
CA THR A 63 -1.46 14.27 4.41
C THR A 63 -2.70 14.31 5.29
N PRO A 64 -3.77 13.57 4.93
CA PRO A 64 -4.97 13.42 5.72
C PRO A 64 -4.70 12.96 7.16
N VAL A 65 -5.39 13.57 8.14
CA VAL A 65 -5.28 13.23 9.57
C VAL A 65 -6.55 12.54 10.05
N SER A 66 -7.73 13.06 9.69
CA SER A 66 -9.03 12.50 10.06
C SER A 66 -9.46 11.38 9.10
N VAL A 67 -8.66 10.31 9.06
CA VAL A 67 -8.90 9.13 8.22
C VAL A 67 -9.39 7.92 9.01
N THR A 68 -10.25 7.13 8.40
CA THR A 68 -10.80 5.88 8.94
C THR A 68 -10.91 4.82 7.85
N GLY A 69 -11.03 3.54 8.22
CA GLY A 69 -11.16 2.43 7.28
C GLY A 69 -9.91 1.58 7.19
N ASP A 70 -9.60 1.11 5.99
CA ASP A 70 -8.50 0.18 5.69
C ASP A 70 -7.14 0.91 5.65
N LEU A 71 -6.61 1.31 6.81
CA LEU A 71 -5.26 1.90 6.93
C LEU A 71 -4.30 1.06 7.78
N ASN A 72 -4.79 0.50 8.89
CA ASN A 72 -3.95 -0.20 9.86
C ASN A 72 -4.30 -1.67 9.88
N LYS A 73 -3.28 -2.53 9.84
CA LYS A 73 -3.43 -4.00 9.87
C LYS A 73 -4.43 -4.51 8.81
N VAL A 74 -4.34 -3.96 7.61
CA VAL A 74 -5.18 -4.31 6.47
C VAL A 74 -4.74 -5.67 5.93
N LYS A 75 -5.71 -6.58 5.74
CA LYS A 75 -5.46 -7.82 5.00
C LYS A 75 -5.47 -7.54 3.50
N PRO A 76 -4.55 -8.12 2.72
CA PRO A 76 -4.57 -8.11 1.27
C PRO A 76 -5.94 -8.48 0.70
N GLY A 77 -6.28 -7.87 -0.43
CA GLY A 77 -7.54 -8.10 -1.13
C GLY A 77 -8.01 -6.86 -1.90
N VAL A 78 -9.08 -7.07 -2.66
CA VAL A 78 -9.69 -6.04 -3.52
C VAL A 78 -10.77 -5.24 -2.78
N GLY A 79 -11.07 -4.05 -3.27
CA GLY A 79 -12.17 -3.21 -2.81
C GLY A 79 -11.97 -2.60 -1.42
N LYS A 80 -10.71 -2.34 -1.05
CA LYS A 80 -10.39 -1.64 0.20
C LYS A 80 -10.79 -0.18 0.11
N HIS A 81 -11.10 0.42 1.25
CA HIS A 81 -11.53 1.81 1.30
C HIS A 81 -10.99 2.57 2.49
N ILE A 82 -10.67 3.85 2.24
CA ILE A 82 -10.28 4.82 3.25
C ILE A 82 -11.23 6.00 3.16
N ASN A 83 -11.85 6.34 4.28
CA ASN A 83 -12.72 7.49 4.41
C ASN A 83 -11.95 8.62 5.08
N TRP A 84 -11.83 9.75 4.40
CA TRP A 84 -11.21 10.97 4.90
C TRP A 84 -12.26 12.05 5.13
N ASP A 85 -12.27 12.60 6.34
CA ASP A 85 -13.03 13.80 6.70
C ASP A 85 -12.19 15.06 6.44
N ALA A 86 -12.19 15.50 5.18
CA ALA A 86 -11.44 16.68 4.75
C ALA A 86 -11.97 17.98 5.41
N LEU A 87 -13.24 18.03 5.79
CA LEU A 87 -13.83 19.18 6.48
C LEU A 87 -13.29 19.31 7.89
N LYS A 88 -13.22 18.20 8.63
CA LYS A 88 -12.63 18.18 9.98
C LYS A 88 -11.16 18.57 9.97
N ASP A 89 -10.44 18.19 8.92
CA ASP A 89 -9.04 18.57 8.72
C ASP A 89 -8.88 20.00 8.18
N GLN A 90 -9.99 20.72 7.90
CA GLN A 90 -9.99 22.05 7.28
C GLN A 90 -9.15 22.07 5.99
N ALA A 91 -9.14 20.96 5.26
CA ALA A 91 -8.36 20.81 4.05
C ALA A 91 -9.08 21.48 2.88
N GLU A 92 -8.44 22.48 2.28
CA GLU A 92 -8.92 23.11 1.07
C GLU A 92 -8.38 22.38 -0.16
N LEU A 93 -9.26 21.63 -0.83
CA LEU A 93 -8.94 20.98 -2.10
C LEU A 93 -9.45 21.84 -3.25
N SER A 94 -8.53 22.47 -3.96
CA SER A 94 -8.85 23.22 -5.18
C SER A 94 -8.04 22.70 -6.37
N GLY A 95 -8.74 22.31 -7.44
CA GLY A 95 -8.12 21.77 -8.65
C GLY A 95 -8.00 20.24 -8.66
N LYS A 96 -7.06 19.73 -9.44
CA LYS A 96 -6.86 18.28 -9.63
C LYS A 96 -5.89 17.74 -8.58
N TYR A 97 -6.30 16.63 -7.97
CA TYR A 97 -5.49 15.88 -7.01
C TYR A 97 -5.42 14.43 -7.44
N LYS A 98 -4.33 13.79 -7.05
CA LYS A 98 -4.11 12.36 -7.15
C LYS A 98 -3.95 11.80 -5.74
N ALA A 99 -4.65 10.70 -5.45
CA ALA A 99 -4.42 9.92 -4.24
C ALA A 99 -3.17 9.05 -4.44
N GLU A 100 -2.21 9.18 -3.55
CA GLU A 100 -0.99 8.38 -3.47
C GLU A 100 -1.08 7.52 -2.20
N LEU A 101 -1.12 6.21 -2.38
CA LEU A 101 -1.10 5.25 -1.27
C LEU A 101 0.29 4.61 -1.18
N CYS A 102 0.77 4.41 0.04
CA CYS A 102 2.05 3.75 0.29
C CYS A 102 1.90 2.61 1.29
N ILE A 103 2.66 1.54 1.09
CA ILE A 103 2.74 0.42 2.04
C ILE A 103 3.83 0.74 3.06
N ASP A 104 3.44 0.91 4.32
CA ASP A 104 4.38 1.15 5.40
C ASP A 104 5.04 -0.17 5.79
N GLN A 105 6.34 -0.30 5.56
CA GLN A 105 7.07 -1.51 5.93
C GLN A 105 7.16 -1.63 7.46
N ILE A 106 6.48 -2.62 8.04
CA ILE A 106 6.63 -2.97 9.45
C ILE A 106 8.00 -3.63 9.62
N LYS A 107 9.00 -2.86 10.05
CA LYS A 107 10.28 -3.42 10.51
C LYS A 107 10.02 -4.22 11.79
N THR A 108 9.88 -5.53 11.64
CA THR A 108 9.85 -6.44 12.79
C THR A 108 11.27 -6.47 13.39
N ILE A 109 11.47 -5.82 14.53
CA ILE A 109 12.71 -5.99 15.29
C ILE A 109 12.62 -7.36 15.97
N GLN A 110 13.41 -8.33 15.50
CA GLN A 110 13.61 -9.59 16.20
C GLN A 110 14.39 -9.27 17.50
N ILE A 111 13.70 -9.18 18.64
CA ILE A 111 14.38 -9.11 19.93
C ILE A 111 14.95 -10.52 20.16
N GLY A 112 16.28 -10.63 20.09
CA GLY A 112 17.00 -11.90 20.11
C GLY A 112 16.63 -12.78 21.31
N THR A 113 16.73 -14.09 21.10
CA THR A 113 16.50 -15.15 22.08
C THR A 113 17.30 -14.90 23.36
N GLN A 114 16.67 -14.29 24.37
CA GLN A 114 17.26 -14.12 25.69
C GLN A 114 17.11 -15.44 26.47
N VAL A 115 18.20 -16.18 26.59
CA VAL A 115 18.32 -17.33 27.50
C VAL A 115 18.95 -16.81 28.80
N TRP A 116 18.16 -16.76 29.86
CA TRP A 116 18.68 -16.49 31.20
C TRP A 116 19.33 -17.78 31.72
N MET A 117 20.65 -17.77 31.94
CA MET A 117 21.27 -18.73 32.85
C MET A 117 21.12 -18.16 34.26
N VAL A 118 20.45 -18.90 35.15
CA VAL A 118 20.52 -18.65 36.58
C VAL A 118 21.85 -19.22 37.04
N GLU A 119 22.79 -18.36 37.45
CA GLU A 119 23.97 -18.83 38.19
C GLU A 119 23.51 -19.41 39.53
N ASN A 120 24.01 -20.61 39.80
CA ASN A 120 23.71 -21.43 40.97
C ASN A 120 24.44 -20.95 42.23
#